data_AF-A0A4Q3VL24-F1
#
_entry.id   AF-A0A4Q3VL24-F1
#
_cell.length_a   1.000
_cell.length_b   1.000
_cell.length_c   1.000
_cell.angle_alpha   90.00
_cell.angle_beta   90.00
_cell.angle_gamma   90.00
#
_symmetry.space_group_name_H-M   'P 1'
#
loop_
_entity.id
_entity.type
_entity.pdbx_description
1 polymer ?
#
loop_
_entity_poly.entity_id
_entity_poly.type
_entity_poly.pdbx_seq_one_letter_code
_entity_poly.pdbx_strand_id
1 'polypeptide(L)'
;MRFADEIREIGRLDHREGNAPIDVAMDPPPVEIATIHGSKGLEWPCVVFFDTSDKLTRRAWSLQVDATQGLVSTKFGGPNNVMHAYLSQRRKERDLEEELRLLYVGLTRAQRKLVVIADENVRDDSFAKRLAPILKRKVPGLIRRDLLPRVDSGA
;
A
#
# COMPACT_ATOMS: atom_id res chain seq x y z
N MET A 1 27.84 -11.33 22.54
CA MET A 1 26.48 -10.83 22.85
C MET A 1 26.13 -9.50 22.15
N ARG A 2 26.89 -9.04 21.14
CA ARG A 2 26.73 -7.68 20.55
C ARG A 2 25.41 -7.48 19.78
N PHE A 3 24.93 -8.52 19.10
CA PHE A 3 23.72 -8.48 18.27
C PHE A 3 22.41 -8.34 19.07
N ALA A 4 22.34 -8.98 20.26
CA ALA A 4 21.17 -8.88 21.12
C ALA A 4 21.05 -7.49 21.79
N ASP A 5 22.18 -6.81 21.97
CA ASP A 5 22.20 -5.44 22.46
C ASP A 5 21.85 -4.44 21.34
N GLU A 6 22.30 -4.69 20.10
CA GLU A 6 21.91 -3.93 18.90
C GLU A 6 20.39 -3.99 18.62
N ILE A 7 19.77 -5.17 18.75
CA ILE A 7 18.30 -5.31 18.61
C ILE A 7 17.57 -4.52 19.71
N ARG A 8 18.09 -4.51 20.94
CA ARG A 8 17.51 -3.73 22.04
C ARG A 8 17.73 -2.22 21.86
N GLU A 9 18.81 -1.81 21.21
CA GLU A 9 19.12 -0.41 20.90
C GLU A 9 18.26 0.12 19.75
N ILE A 10 18.08 -0.67 18.68
CA ILE A 10 17.15 -0.37 17.59
C ILE A 10 15.71 -0.32 18.12
N GLY A 11 15.30 -1.25 18.99
CA GLY A 11 13.98 -1.21 19.62
C GLY A 11 13.77 0.02 20.54
N ARG A 12 14.84 0.60 21.11
CA ARG A 12 14.77 1.85 21.88
C ARG A 12 14.70 3.10 20.99
N LEU A 13 15.26 3.05 19.78
CA LEU A 13 15.23 4.15 18.82
C LEU A 13 13.93 4.17 18.00
N ASP A 14 13.38 3.00 17.63
CA ASP A 14 12.08 2.87 16.93
C ASP A 14 10.88 3.24 17.83
N HIS A 15 11.05 3.24 19.15
CA HIS A 15 9.99 3.65 20.09
C HIS A 15 9.80 5.18 20.17
N ARG A 16 10.49 5.98 19.35
CA ARG A 16 10.34 7.44 19.33
C ARG A 16 9.59 8.01 18.13
N GLU A 17 9.18 7.20 17.16
CA GLU A 17 8.37 7.65 16.01
C GLU A 17 6.99 6.98 15.91
N GLY A 18 6.46 6.43 17.01
CA GLY A 18 5.07 6.01 17.09
C GLY A 18 4.31 7.02 17.95
N ASN A 19 3.56 7.93 17.32
CA ASN A 19 2.65 8.91 17.93
C ASN A 19 3.02 9.32 19.36
N ALA A 20 3.67 10.50 19.51
CA ALA A 20 3.68 11.16 20.81
C ALA A 20 2.27 11.04 21.42
N PRO A 21 2.12 10.50 22.65
CA PRO A 21 0.80 10.36 23.23
C PRO A 21 0.18 11.75 23.17
N ILE A 22 -0.94 11.85 22.45
CA ILE A 22 -1.81 13.00 22.56
C ILE A 22 -2.41 12.89 23.97
N ASP A 23 -1.61 13.17 24.99
CA ASP A 23 -2.13 13.64 26.26
C ASP A 23 -2.86 14.93 25.89
N VAL A 24 -4.16 14.85 25.64
CA VAL A 24 -5.23 15.21 26.58
C VAL A 24 -6.59 14.86 25.94
N ALA A 25 -7.42 14.13 26.69
CA ALA A 25 -8.88 14.08 26.63
C ALA A 25 -9.60 15.03 25.62
N MET A 26 -9.64 14.65 24.34
CA MET A 26 -10.60 15.22 23.39
C MET A 26 -11.79 14.29 23.26
N ASP A 27 -12.98 14.82 23.56
CA ASP A 27 -14.27 14.19 23.29
C ASP A 27 -15.00 15.05 22.24
N PRO A 28 -15.18 14.55 21.00
CA PRO A 28 -14.80 13.23 20.50
C PRO A 28 -13.29 13.10 20.18
N PRO A 29 -12.77 11.86 20.14
CA PRO A 29 -11.38 11.59 19.79
C PRO A 29 -11.04 12.11 18.38
N PRO A 30 -9.80 12.57 18.14
CA PRO A 30 -9.40 13.15 16.86
C PRO A 30 -9.35 12.10 15.74
N VAL A 31 -9.39 12.59 14.49
CA VAL A 31 -9.12 11.75 13.31
C VAL A 31 -7.62 11.61 13.14
N GLU A 32 -7.14 10.37 13.07
CA GLU A 32 -5.74 10.06 12.81
C GLU A 32 -5.50 9.76 11.32
N ILE A 33 -4.46 10.36 10.74
CA ILE A 33 -4.00 10.07 9.39
C ILE A 33 -2.67 9.35 9.51
N ALA A 34 -2.61 8.13 8.98
CA ALA A 34 -1.41 7.31 8.98
C ALA A 34 -1.17 6.70 7.59
N THR A 35 0.08 6.36 7.31
CA THR A 35 0.40 5.53 6.14
C THR A 35 0.03 4.08 6.41
N ILE A 36 -0.19 3.28 5.36
CA ILE A 36 -0.48 1.85 5.51
C ILE A 36 0.62 1.14 6.30
N HIS A 37 1.88 1.49 6.05
CA HIS A 37 3.03 0.95 6.79
C HIS A 37 2.98 1.33 8.27
N GLY A 38 2.72 2.60 8.59
CA GLY A 38 2.59 3.09 9.97
C GLY A 38 1.39 2.50 10.71
N SER A 39 0.39 2.01 9.97
CA SER A 39 -0.79 1.35 10.55
C SER A 39 -0.55 -0.10 10.99
N LYS A 40 0.60 -0.70 10.65
CA LYS A 40 0.88 -2.11 10.93
C LYS A 40 0.89 -2.38 12.43
N GLY A 41 0.02 -3.29 12.88
CA GLY A 41 -0.12 -3.64 14.31
C GLY A 41 -1.04 -2.71 15.10
N LEU A 42 -1.56 -1.65 14.46
CA LEU A 42 -2.60 -0.80 15.00
C LEU A 42 -3.96 -1.22 14.43
N GLU A 43 -5.02 -0.89 15.15
CA GLU A 43 -6.40 -1.15 14.73
C GLU A 43 -7.33 -0.03 15.22
N TRP A 44 -8.36 0.28 14.43
CA TRP A 44 -9.34 1.31 14.77
C TRP A 44 -10.77 0.77 14.61
N PRO A 45 -11.74 1.29 15.38
CA PRO A 45 -13.15 0.93 15.19
C PRO A 45 -13.64 1.19 13.76
N CYS A 46 -13.21 2.29 13.15
CA CYS A 46 -13.53 2.68 11.79
C CYS A 46 -12.27 3.08 11.04
N VAL A 47 -12.10 2.61 9.81
CA VAL A 47 -11.00 3.00 8.92
C VAL A 47 -11.56 3.50 7.61
N VAL A 48 -11.02 4.63 7.15
CA VAL A 48 -11.23 5.14 5.79
C VAL A 48 -9.97 4.87 4.98
N PHE A 49 -10.07 3.97 4.01
CA PHE A 49 -9.01 3.67 3.06
C PHE A 49 -9.22 4.54 1.82
N PHE A 50 -8.37 5.55 1.66
CA PHE A 50 -8.43 6.52 0.57
C PHE A 50 -7.18 6.45 -0.30
N ASP A 51 -7.12 7.28 -1.35
CA ASP A 51 -6.00 7.34 -2.30
C ASP A 51 -5.68 6.00 -2.99
N THR A 52 -6.71 5.39 -3.58
CA THR A 52 -6.60 4.07 -4.20
C THR A 52 -6.27 4.10 -5.69
N SER A 53 -6.17 5.30 -6.28
CA SER A 53 -6.00 5.49 -7.73
C SER A 53 -4.54 5.44 -8.19
N ASP A 54 -3.59 5.48 -7.25
CA ASP A 54 -2.16 5.48 -7.53
C ASP A 54 -1.66 4.18 -8.18
N LYS A 55 -0.62 4.32 -9.00
CA LYS A 55 0.01 3.22 -9.74
C LYS A 55 0.77 2.30 -8.79
N LEU A 56 0.43 1.01 -8.78
CA LEU A 56 1.12 -0.03 -8.01
C LEU A 56 2.52 -0.33 -8.55
N THR A 57 2.70 -0.22 -9.88
CA THR A 57 3.99 -0.51 -10.49
C THR A 57 4.87 0.74 -10.50
N ARG A 58 6.02 0.66 -9.85
CA ARG A 58 7.05 1.70 -9.89
C ARG A 58 7.75 1.74 -11.25
N ARG A 59 8.27 2.92 -11.62
CA ARG A 59 9.02 3.12 -12.87
C ARG A 59 10.18 2.13 -12.95
N ALA A 60 10.38 1.52 -14.11
CA ALA A 60 11.48 0.58 -14.32
C ALA A 60 12.84 1.25 -14.12
N TRP A 61 13.67 0.68 -13.25
CA TRP A 61 15.02 1.17 -12.97
C TRP A 61 16.01 0.66 -14.03
N SER A 62 17.02 1.49 -14.34
CA SER A 62 18.13 1.09 -15.22
C SER A 62 18.92 -0.06 -14.62
N LEU A 63 19.15 -0.04 -13.30
CA LEU A 63 19.75 -1.10 -12.51
C LEU A 63 18.69 -2.05 -11.95
N GLN A 64 18.89 -3.34 -12.15
CA GLN A 64 18.08 -4.43 -11.61
C GLN A 64 18.97 -5.31 -10.73
N VAL A 65 18.49 -5.60 -9.52
CA VAL A 65 19.22 -6.42 -8.54
C VAL A 65 18.30 -7.50 -8.00
N ASP A 66 18.79 -8.73 -8.00
CA ASP A 66 18.21 -9.85 -7.28
C ASP A 66 19.23 -10.38 -6.28
N ALA A 67 19.08 -9.96 -5.02
CA ALA A 67 19.95 -10.38 -3.92
C ALA A 67 19.83 -11.87 -3.60
N THR A 68 18.71 -12.52 -3.93
CA THR A 68 18.50 -13.96 -3.63
C THR A 68 19.32 -14.85 -4.54
N GLN A 69 19.46 -14.45 -5.81
CA GLN A 69 20.25 -15.16 -6.81
C GLN A 69 21.65 -14.55 -7.02
N GLY A 70 21.96 -13.44 -6.35
CA GLY A 70 23.21 -12.69 -6.55
C GLY A 70 23.34 -12.08 -7.96
N LEU A 71 22.21 -11.83 -8.64
CA LEU A 71 22.20 -11.35 -10.02
C LEU A 71 22.05 -9.82 -10.08
N VAL A 72 22.83 -9.20 -10.96
CA VAL A 72 22.74 -7.76 -11.24
C VAL A 72 22.75 -7.55 -12.75
N SER A 73 21.84 -6.71 -13.24
CA SER A 73 21.83 -6.28 -14.63
C SER A 73 21.59 -4.78 -14.71
N THR A 74 22.23 -4.13 -15.67
CA THR A 74 22.13 -2.68 -15.86
C THR A 74 21.99 -2.35 -17.34
N LYS A 75 21.24 -1.29 -17.65
CA LYS A 75 21.18 -0.72 -18.99
C LYS A 75 22.17 0.43 -19.10
N PHE A 76 23.22 0.23 -19.91
CA PHE A 76 24.09 1.31 -20.38
C PHE A 76 23.77 1.60 -21.85
N GLY A 77 22.73 2.38 -22.11
CA GLY A 77 22.43 2.96 -23.43
C GLY A 77 22.06 2.00 -24.58
N GLY A 78 22.19 0.68 -24.40
CA GLY A 78 21.83 -0.34 -25.40
C GLY A 78 20.45 -0.97 -25.20
N PRO A 79 19.99 -1.81 -26.16
CA PRO A 79 18.73 -2.55 -26.05
C PRO A 79 18.72 -3.46 -24.81
N ASN A 80 17.52 -3.80 -24.32
CA ASN A 80 17.38 -4.65 -23.14
C ASN A 80 18.05 -6.01 -23.38
N ASN A 81 19.08 -6.33 -22.62
CA ASN A 81 19.57 -7.70 -22.57
C ASN A 81 18.51 -8.60 -21.93
N VAL A 82 18.50 -9.89 -22.29
CA VAL A 82 17.51 -10.88 -21.80
C VAL A 82 17.50 -10.95 -20.28
N MET A 83 18.68 -10.84 -19.66
CA MET A 83 18.84 -10.84 -18.20
C MET A 83 18.14 -9.65 -17.53
N HIS A 84 18.21 -8.46 -18.13
CA HIS A 84 17.55 -7.26 -17.63
C HIS A 84 16.04 -7.40 -17.72
N ALA A 85 15.54 -7.90 -18.85
CA ALA A 85 14.12 -8.16 -19.02
C ALA A 85 13.60 -9.17 -17.97
N TYR A 86 14.33 -10.26 -17.77
CA TYR A 86 14.01 -11.27 -16.75
C TYR A 86 14.00 -10.67 -15.33
N LEU A 87 15.07 -9.97 -14.93
CA LEU A 87 15.15 -9.38 -13.58
C LEU A 87 14.13 -8.25 -13.37
N SER A 88 13.86 -7.45 -14.39
CA SER A 88 12.81 -6.42 -14.34
C SER A 88 11.43 -7.03 -14.17
N GLN A 89 11.14 -8.17 -14.80
CA GLN A 89 9.87 -8.87 -14.65
C GLN A 89 9.71 -9.44 -13.24
N ARG A 90 10.73 -10.14 -12.74
CA ARG A 90 10.80 -10.65 -11.36
C ARG A 90 10.62 -9.55 -10.31
N ARG A 91 11.23 -8.37 -10.54
CA ARG A 91 11.05 -7.22 -9.65
C ARG A 91 9.61 -6.73 -9.63
N LYS A 92 8.98 -6.58 -10.80
CA LYS A 92 7.57 -6.17 -10.88
C LYS A 92 6.64 -7.13 -10.14
N GLU A 93 6.89 -8.44 -10.23
CA GLU A 93 6.13 -9.46 -9.50
C GLU A 93 6.27 -9.28 -7.99
N ARG A 94 7.50 -9.12 -7.47
CA ARG A 94 7.74 -8.86 -6.05
C ARG A 94 7.12 -7.55 -5.57
N ASP A 95 7.24 -6.49 -6.35
CA ASP A 95 6.64 -5.19 -6.02
C ASP A 95 5.10 -5.34 -5.94
N LEU A 96 4.49 -6.05 -6.89
CA LEU A 96 3.04 -6.32 -6.88
C LEU A 96 2.60 -7.15 -5.66
N GLU A 97 3.38 -8.17 -5.28
CA GLU A 97 3.11 -8.97 -4.08
C GLU A 97 3.12 -8.12 -2.81
N GLU A 98 4.09 -7.22 -2.67
CA GLU A 98 4.16 -6.31 -1.52
C GLU A 98 2.99 -5.31 -1.53
N GLU A 99 2.64 -4.75 -2.68
CA GLU A 99 1.49 -3.85 -2.78
C GLU A 99 0.17 -4.56 -2.40
N LEU A 100 -0.02 -5.82 -2.82
CA LEU A 100 -1.19 -6.62 -2.40
C LEU A 100 -1.17 -6.89 -0.89
N ARG A 101 0.01 -7.11 -0.30
CA ARG A 101 0.16 -7.26 1.15
C ARG A 101 -0.20 -5.97 1.88
N LEU A 102 0.20 -4.81 1.37
CA LEU A 102 -0.17 -3.50 1.92
C LEU A 102 -1.67 -3.26 1.84
N LEU A 103 -2.29 -3.58 0.70
CA LEU A 103 -3.74 -3.55 0.56
C LEU A 103 -4.40 -4.41 1.65
N TYR A 104 -3.95 -5.65 1.83
CA TYR A 104 -4.47 -6.53 2.89
C TYR A 104 -4.29 -5.92 4.28
N VAL A 105 -3.10 -5.39 4.61
CA VAL A 105 -2.86 -4.72 5.90
C VAL A 105 -3.84 -3.58 6.09
N GLY A 106 -3.98 -2.66 5.13
CA GLY A 106 -4.87 -1.51 5.23
C GLY A 106 -6.35 -1.89 5.42
N LEU A 107 -6.85 -2.85 4.64
CA LEU A 107 -8.24 -3.29 4.74
C LEU A 107 -8.54 -4.01 6.07
N THR A 108 -7.54 -4.66 6.67
CA THR A 108 -7.68 -5.40 7.93
C THR A 108 -7.42 -4.56 9.19
N ARG A 109 -7.14 -3.26 9.07
CA ARG A 109 -7.01 -2.38 10.24
C ARG A 109 -8.36 -2.01 10.86
N ALA A 110 -9.47 -2.23 10.15
CA ALA A 110 -10.82 -1.90 10.58
C ALA A 110 -11.43 -3.01 11.45
N GLN A 111 -11.90 -2.67 12.65
CA GLN A 111 -12.58 -3.64 13.53
C GLN A 111 -14.07 -3.73 13.27
N ARG A 112 -14.75 -2.61 12.98
CA ARG A 112 -16.22 -2.57 12.80
C ARG A 112 -16.64 -2.08 11.44
N LYS A 113 -16.03 -0.99 10.96
CA LYS A 113 -16.43 -0.34 9.71
C LYS A 113 -15.23 0.01 8.85
N LEU A 114 -15.26 -0.44 7.62
CA LEU A 114 -14.30 -0.09 6.58
C LEU A 114 -15.01 0.75 5.52
N VAL A 115 -14.47 1.93 5.22
CA VAL A 115 -14.89 2.77 4.10
C VAL A 115 -13.76 2.77 3.10
N VAL A 116 -14.04 2.40 1.85
CA VAL A 116 -13.07 2.45 0.76
C VAL A 116 -13.50 3.53 -0.21
N ILE A 117 -12.60 4.46 -0.50
CA ILE A 117 -12.79 5.48 -1.53
C ILE A 117 -12.01 5.02 -2.76
N ALA A 118 -12.72 4.75 -3.85
CA ALA A 118 -12.13 4.28 -5.09
C ALA A 118 -12.84 4.87 -6.30
N ASP A 119 -12.05 5.23 -7.31
CA ASP A 119 -12.55 5.58 -8.64
C ASP A 119 -12.64 4.31 -9.51
N GLU A 120 -13.81 4.07 -10.09
CA GLU A 120 -14.05 2.91 -10.96
C GLU A 120 -13.40 3.04 -12.35
N ASN A 121 -12.98 4.24 -12.74
CA ASN A 121 -12.46 4.56 -14.07
C ASN A 121 -10.92 4.59 -14.15
N VAL A 122 -10.22 4.09 -13.13
CA VAL A 122 -8.74 4.07 -13.14
C VAL A 122 -8.22 3.10 -14.21
N ARG A 123 -7.47 3.66 -15.17
CA ARG A 123 -6.91 2.90 -16.31
C ARG A 123 -5.71 2.06 -15.89
N ASP A 124 -4.88 2.60 -15.03
CA ASP A 124 -3.64 2.00 -14.59
C ASP A 124 -3.86 0.91 -13.52
N ASP A 125 -2.85 0.07 -13.30
CA ASP A 125 -2.89 -0.95 -12.24
C ASP A 125 -2.75 -0.26 -10.87
N SER A 126 -3.86 -0.17 -10.15
CA SER A 126 -4.05 0.56 -8.89
C SER A 126 -4.83 -0.27 -7.88
N PHE A 127 -4.84 0.13 -6.60
CA PHE A 127 -5.70 -0.52 -5.60
C PHE A 127 -7.18 -0.44 -6.00
N ALA A 128 -7.63 0.69 -6.56
CA ALA A 128 -9.00 0.87 -7.04
C ALA A 128 -9.37 -0.18 -8.08
N LYS A 129 -8.49 -0.41 -9.07
CA LYS A 129 -8.71 -1.39 -10.13
C LYS A 129 -8.74 -2.83 -9.59
N ARG A 130 -7.88 -3.15 -8.61
CA ARG A 130 -7.84 -4.46 -7.94
C ARG A 130 -9.09 -4.70 -7.09
N LEU A 131 -9.62 -3.66 -6.45
CA LEU A 131 -10.82 -3.72 -5.62
C LEU A 131 -12.11 -3.70 -6.44
N ALA A 132 -12.15 -3.04 -7.59
CA ALA A 132 -13.32 -2.92 -8.46
C ALA A 132 -14.11 -4.24 -8.67
N PRO A 133 -13.50 -5.39 -9.00
CA PRO A 133 -14.25 -6.64 -9.15
C PRO A 133 -14.90 -7.13 -7.85
N ILE A 134 -14.25 -6.90 -6.70
CA ILE A 134 -14.78 -7.26 -5.38
C ILE A 134 -15.92 -6.33 -5.01
N LEU A 135 -15.70 -5.03 -5.17
CA LEU A 135 -16.68 -4.00 -4.90
C LEU A 135 -17.91 -4.15 -5.78
N LYS A 136 -17.80 -4.66 -7.01
CA LYS A 136 -18.94 -4.94 -7.92
C LYS A 136 -19.78 -6.13 -7.51
N ARG A 137 -19.28 -7.06 -6.69
CA ARG A 137 -20.07 -8.20 -6.18
C ARG A 137 -21.11 -7.73 -5.16
N LYS A 138 -22.24 -8.42 -5.08
CA LYS A 138 -23.20 -8.25 -3.98
C LYS A 138 -22.70 -9.07 -2.79
N VAL A 139 -22.03 -8.42 -1.86
CA VAL A 139 -21.64 -9.03 -0.58
C VAL A 139 -22.52 -8.48 0.54
N PRO A 140 -22.93 -9.29 1.53
CA PRO A 140 -23.69 -8.81 2.67
C PRO A 140 -22.96 -7.65 3.38
N GLY A 141 -23.69 -6.60 3.75
CA GLY A 141 -23.14 -5.44 4.46
C GLY A 141 -22.40 -4.42 3.59
N LEU A 142 -22.21 -4.64 2.29
CA LEU A 142 -21.64 -3.64 1.38
C LEU A 142 -22.69 -2.59 1.03
N ILE A 143 -22.39 -1.35 1.42
CA ILE A 143 -23.17 -0.16 1.03
C ILE A 143 -22.33 0.63 0.03
N ARG A 144 -22.86 0.86 -1.16
CA ARG A 144 -22.23 1.74 -2.16
C ARG A 144 -22.89 3.12 -2.10
N ARG A 145 -22.07 4.15 -2.16
CA ARG A 145 -22.49 5.55 -2.25
C ARG A 145 -21.60 6.25 -3.25
N ASP A 146 -22.23 6.97 -4.17
CA ASP A 146 -21.53 7.85 -5.09
C ASP A 146 -21.23 9.15 -4.35
N LEU A 147 -19.95 9.49 -4.22
CA LEU A 147 -19.51 10.71 -3.52
C LEU A 147 -19.55 11.95 -4.43
N LEU A 148 -19.48 11.73 -5.75
CA LEU A 148 -19.58 12.75 -6.78
C LEU A 148 -20.70 12.37 -7.75
N PRO A 149 -21.48 13.34 -8.26
CA PRO A 149 -22.38 13.07 -9.37
C PRO A 149 -21.57 12.52 -10.55
N ARG A 150 -22.04 11.43 -11.17
CA ARG A 150 -21.40 10.87 -12.36
C ARG A 150 -21.31 11.95 -13.44
N VAL A 151 -20.09 12.37 -13.75
CA VAL A 151 -19.85 13.22 -14.92
C VAL A 151 -19.83 12.26 -16.10
N ASP A 152 -20.96 12.19 -16.80
CA ASP A 152 -21.08 11.45 -18.05
C ASP A 152 -20.04 12.00 -19.03
N SER A 153 -18.92 11.28 -19.19
CA SER A 153 -17.90 11.58 -20.19
C SER A 153 -18.37 11.02 -21.53
N GLY A 154 -19.43 11.64 -22.05
CA GLY A 154 -19.92 11.47 -23.40
C GLY A 154 -19.57 12.70 -24.23
N ALA A 155 -18.48 12.62 -24.98
CA ALA A 155 -18.21 13.36 -26.22
C ALA A 155 -17.09 12.66 -26.99
#